data_AF-A0A8I1GFC5-F1
#
_entry.id   AF-A0A8I1GFC5-F1
#
_cell.length_a   1.000
_cell.length_b   1.000
_cell.length_c   1.000
_cell.angle_alpha   90.00
_cell.angle_beta   90.00
_cell.angle_gamma   90.00
#
_symmetry.space_group_name_H-M   'P 1'
#
loop_
_entity.id
_entity.type
_entity.pdbx_description
1 polymer ?
#
loop_
_entity_poly.entity_id
_entity_poly.type
_entity_poly.pdbx_seq_one_letter_code
_entity_poly.pdbx_strand_id
1 'polypeptide(L)'
;MAKNPKKSRPREPAPSPLTERARRFASEYVIDADGKAAAMRAGYAEKSAATTASRLLGDPRIQAIIGEARTRVAASAEVTAERVIGRLAEIAFAPIADKPTLKHQLVALGQLTRFFAPSRVELSGSVTMIDPDAVRRELAAKLERLAQTVPSSGPDS
;
A
#
# COMPACT_ATOMS: atom_id res chain seq x y z
N MET A 1 -1.11 65.24 22.23
CA MET A 1 -1.77 63.94 22.45
C MET A 1 -3.07 63.90 21.65
N ALA A 2 -3.36 62.74 21.02
CA ALA A 2 -4.65 62.31 20.46
C ALA A 2 -5.13 63.01 19.16
N LYS A 3 -5.60 62.35 18.09
CA LYS A 3 -5.96 60.95 17.81
C LYS A 3 -5.65 60.67 16.33
N ASN A 4 -4.94 59.57 16.03
CA ASN A 4 -4.84 59.04 14.67
C ASN A 4 -6.04 58.10 14.43
N PRO A 5 -6.80 58.21 13.33
CA PRO A 5 -8.04 57.46 13.13
C PRO A 5 -7.74 55.96 12.94
N LYS A 6 -8.55 55.14 13.61
CA LYS A 6 -8.44 53.66 13.62
C LYS A 6 -8.48 53.12 12.19
N LYS A 7 -7.38 52.48 11.77
CA LYS A 7 -7.26 51.69 10.54
C LYS A 7 -8.39 50.65 10.51
N SER A 8 -9.30 50.77 9.55
CA SER A 8 -10.41 49.83 9.33
C SER A 8 -9.87 48.41 9.17
N ARG A 9 -10.43 47.44 9.91
CA ARG A 9 -10.10 46.01 9.76
C ARG A 9 -10.33 45.60 8.29
N PRO A 10 -9.41 44.89 7.63
CA PRO A 10 -9.67 44.34 6.30
C PRO A 10 -10.90 43.42 6.37
N ARG A 11 -11.81 43.54 5.40
CA ARG A 11 -12.93 42.60 5.23
C ARG A 11 -12.35 41.20 5.12
N GLU A 12 -12.85 40.28 5.95
CA GLU A 12 -12.46 38.87 5.92
C GLU A 12 -12.75 38.33 4.50
N PRO A 13 -11.72 37.90 3.75
CA PRO A 13 -11.95 37.47 2.38
C PRO A 13 -12.75 36.16 2.40
N ALA A 14 -13.81 36.09 1.60
CA ALA A 14 -14.56 34.86 1.36
C ALA A 14 -13.59 33.71 0.98
N PRO A 15 -13.88 32.45 1.36
CA PRO A 15 -12.95 31.34 1.16
C PRO A 15 -12.66 31.18 -0.34
N SER A 16 -11.42 31.47 -0.74
CA SER A 16 -10.98 31.36 -2.14
C SER A 16 -11.22 29.93 -2.66
N PRO A 17 -11.76 29.76 -3.88
CA PRO A 17 -12.02 28.44 -4.44
C PRO A 17 -10.73 27.60 -4.49
N LEU A 18 -10.86 26.28 -4.30
CA LEU A 18 -9.73 25.36 -4.38
C LEU A 18 -9.06 25.46 -5.76
N THR A 19 -7.74 25.60 -5.74
CA THR A 19 -6.95 25.62 -6.99
C THR A 19 -6.90 24.23 -7.61
N GLU A 20 -6.77 24.16 -8.92
CA GLU A 20 -6.72 22.88 -9.65
C GLU A 20 -5.54 22.01 -9.19
N ARG A 21 -4.40 22.63 -8.88
CA ARG A 21 -3.22 21.93 -8.32
C ARG A 21 -3.51 21.30 -6.96
N ALA A 22 -4.36 21.93 -6.14
CA ALA A 22 -4.74 21.38 -4.84
C ALA A 22 -5.71 20.19 -4.98
N ARG A 23 -6.61 20.22 -5.97
CA ARG A 23 -7.45 19.05 -6.31
C ARG A 23 -6.63 17.88 -6.85
N ARG A 24 -5.66 18.18 -7.73
CA ARG A 24 -4.72 17.17 -8.23
C ARG A 24 -3.91 16.55 -7.10
N PHE A 25 -3.43 17.36 -6.15
CA PHE A 25 -2.77 16.86 -4.94
C PHE A 25 -3.64 15.86 -4.17
N ALA A 26 -4.92 16.17 -3.94
CA ALA A 26 -5.82 15.26 -3.23
C ALA A 26 -5.97 13.91 -3.96
N SER A 27 -6.05 13.95 -5.30
CA SER A 27 -6.16 12.74 -6.12
C SER A 27 -4.88 11.88 -6.05
N GLU A 28 -3.71 12.52 -6.16
CA GLU A 28 -2.40 11.85 -6.09
C GLU A 28 -2.11 11.27 -4.70
N TYR A 29 -2.57 11.94 -3.64
CA TYR A 29 -2.35 11.52 -2.26
C TYR A 29 -3.15 10.27 -1.89
N VAL A 30 -4.33 10.07 -2.50
CA VAL A 30 -5.16 8.88 -2.24
C VAL A 30 -4.50 7.60 -2.76
N ILE A 31 -3.55 7.69 -3.69
CA ILE A 31 -2.87 6.54 -4.29
C ILE A 31 -1.89 5.89 -3.32
N ASP A 32 -0.98 6.66 -2.73
CA ASP A 32 0.16 6.15 -1.95
C ASP A 32 0.29 6.74 -0.53
N ALA A 33 -0.58 7.69 -0.17
CA ALA A 33 -0.52 8.45 1.09
C ALA A 33 0.83 9.16 1.33
N ASP A 34 1.62 9.40 0.28
CA ASP A 34 2.87 10.17 0.35
C ASP A 34 2.59 11.64 -0.03
N GLY A 35 2.57 12.51 0.98
CA GLY A 35 2.32 13.93 0.79
C GLY A 35 3.37 14.62 -0.09
N LYS A 36 4.66 14.32 0.08
CA LYS A 36 5.72 14.99 -0.68
C LYS A 36 5.64 14.57 -2.14
N ALA A 37 5.51 13.27 -2.40
CA ALA A 37 5.39 12.75 -3.76
C ALA A 37 4.11 13.26 -4.44
N ALA A 38 2.98 13.24 -3.75
CA ALA A 38 1.71 13.76 -4.27
C ALA A 38 1.80 15.26 -4.62
N ALA A 39 2.48 16.07 -3.82
CA ALA A 39 2.69 17.48 -4.11
C ALA A 39 3.56 17.67 -5.37
N MET A 40 4.61 16.88 -5.55
CA MET A 40 5.43 16.94 -6.78
C MET A 40 4.64 16.54 -8.02
N ARG A 41 3.84 15.46 -7.96
CA ARG A 41 2.98 15.01 -9.07
C ARG A 41 1.86 16.00 -9.39
N ALA A 42 1.36 16.72 -8.38
CA ALA A 42 0.44 17.84 -8.54
C ALA A 42 1.11 19.11 -9.12
N GLY A 43 2.43 19.05 -9.37
CA GLY A 43 3.21 20.08 -10.02
C GLY A 43 3.81 21.11 -9.06
N TYR A 44 3.81 20.90 -7.73
CA TYR A 44 4.50 21.78 -6.79
C TYR A 44 6.02 21.60 -6.87
N ALA A 45 6.76 22.67 -6.56
CA ALA A 45 8.21 22.64 -6.59
C ALA A 45 8.75 21.66 -5.53
N GLU A 46 9.71 20.82 -5.92
CA GLU A 46 10.28 19.79 -5.05
C GLU A 46 10.79 20.36 -3.71
N LYS A 47 11.47 21.51 -3.76
CA LYS A 47 12.03 22.18 -2.57
C LYS A 47 10.96 22.54 -1.53
N SER A 48 9.72 22.78 -1.94
CA SER A 48 8.61 23.16 -1.06
C SER A 48 7.49 22.11 -1.00
N ALA A 49 7.67 20.95 -1.64
CA ALA A 49 6.64 19.92 -1.76
C ALA A 49 6.19 19.41 -0.39
N ALA A 50 7.12 19.11 0.53
CA ALA A 50 6.80 18.62 1.87
C ALA A 50 6.00 19.64 2.69
N THR A 51 6.46 20.89 2.76
CA THR A 51 5.77 21.96 3.49
C THR A 51 4.40 22.26 2.87
N THR A 52 4.31 22.24 1.54
CA THR A 52 3.06 22.43 0.82
C THR A 52 2.08 21.30 1.12
N ALA A 53 2.55 20.06 1.13
CA ALA A 53 1.74 18.89 1.46
C ALA A 53 1.16 18.98 2.88
N SER A 54 1.99 19.28 3.89
CA SER A 54 1.50 19.47 5.27
C SER A 54 0.42 20.54 5.37
N ARG A 55 0.59 21.66 4.66
CA ARG A 55 -0.42 22.72 4.61
C ARG A 55 -1.71 22.27 3.92
N LEU A 56 -1.61 21.57 2.79
CA LEU A 56 -2.77 21.07 2.04
C LEU A 56 -3.53 20.01 2.82
N LEU A 57 -2.83 19.11 3.51
CA LEU A 57 -3.46 18.11 4.38
C LEU A 57 -4.14 18.75 5.59
N GLY A 58 -3.72 19.93 6.03
CA GLY A 58 -4.41 20.70 7.07
C GLY A 58 -5.68 21.42 6.59
N ASP A 59 -5.94 21.49 5.27
CA ASP A 59 -7.13 22.16 4.73
C ASP A 59 -8.35 21.21 4.80
N PRO A 60 -9.42 21.56 5.55
CA PRO A 60 -10.61 20.70 5.67
C PRO A 60 -11.26 20.36 4.33
N ARG A 61 -11.13 21.24 3.33
CA ARG A 61 -11.70 21.03 1.99
C ARG A 61 -10.95 19.96 1.21
N ILE A 62 -9.63 19.88 1.41
CA ILE A 62 -8.80 18.82 0.84
C ILE A 62 -9.07 17.49 1.55
N GLN A 63 -9.24 17.51 2.87
CA GLN A 63 -9.63 16.32 3.64
C GLN A 63 -10.99 15.77 3.18
N ALA A 64 -11.97 16.63 2.88
CA ALA A 64 -13.25 16.21 2.32
C ALA A 64 -13.07 15.47 0.98
N ILE A 65 -12.28 16.02 0.05
CA ILE A 65 -12.01 15.39 -1.25
C ILE A 65 -11.30 14.03 -1.08
N ILE A 66 -10.31 13.96 -0.19
CA ILE A 66 -9.60 12.71 0.10
C ILE A 66 -10.56 11.67 0.69
N GLY A 67 -11.44 12.10 1.60
CA GLY A 67 -12.47 11.24 2.20
C GLY A 67 -13.41 10.66 1.15
N GLU A 68 -14.00 11.51 0.30
CA GLU A 68 -14.89 11.08 -0.78
C GLU A 68 -14.19 10.13 -1.76
N ALA A 69 -12.94 10.42 -2.12
CA ALA A 69 -12.15 9.58 -3.00
C ALA A 69 -11.88 8.20 -2.38
N ARG A 70 -11.53 8.15 -1.09
CA ARG A 70 -11.34 6.88 -0.35
C ARG A 70 -12.63 6.08 -0.25
N THR A 71 -13.75 6.71 0.05
CA THR A 71 -15.06 6.05 0.08
C THR A 71 -15.42 5.48 -1.28
N ARG A 72 -15.17 6.23 -2.36
CA ARG A 72 -15.39 5.76 -3.73
C ARG A 72 -14.50 4.58 -4.08
N VAL A 73 -13.21 4.62 -3.75
CA VAL A 73 -12.29 3.50 -3.96
C VAL A 73 -12.74 2.26 -3.19
N ALA A 74 -13.12 2.41 -1.91
CA ALA A 74 -13.62 1.32 -1.09
C ALA A 74 -14.91 0.71 -1.68
N ALA A 75 -15.83 1.55 -2.17
CA ALA A 75 -17.05 1.10 -2.83
C ALA A 75 -16.76 0.37 -4.16
N SER A 76 -15.88 0.93 -5.02
CA SER A 76 -15.52 0.35 -6.32
C SER A 76 -14.74 -0.97 -6.19
N ALA A 77 -13.98 -1.15 -5.11
CA ALA A 77 -13.22 -2.36 -4.89
C ALA A 77 -14.10 -3.53 -4.39
N GLU A 78 -15.34 -3.28 -3.94
CA GLU A 78 -16.14 -4.23 -3.15
C GLU A 78 -15.38 -4.85 -1.95
N VAL A 79 -14.24 -4.25 -1.58
CA VAL A 79 -13.37 -4.71 -0.49
C VAL A 79 -13.87 -3.98 0.76
N THR A 80 -14.88 -4.57 1.39
CA THR A 80 -15.31 -4.14 2.73
C THR A 80 -14.38 -4.76 3.79
N ALA A 81 -14.32 -4.15 4.97
CA ALA A 81 -13.55 -4.70 6.09
C ALA A 81 -14.02 -6.12 6.43
N GLU A 82 -15.31 -6.38 6.34
CA GLU A 82 -15.94 -7.70 6.56
C GLU A 82 -15.47 -8.72 5.53
N ARG A 83 -15.33 -8.34 4.24
CA ARG A 83 -14.82 -9.23 3.19
C ARG A 83 -13.34 -9.54 3.37
N VAL A 84 -12.55 -8.56 3.80
CA VAL A 84 -11.13 -8.78 4.15
C VAL A 84 -11.01 -9.71 5.34
N ILE A 85 -11.74 -9.46 6.42
CA ILE A 85 -11.75 -10.31 7.63
C ILE A 85 -12.23 -11.72 7.29
N GLY A 86 -13.27 -11.87 6.47
CA GLY A 86 -13.77 -13.17 6.02
C GLY A 86 -12.72 -13.94 5.23
N ARG A 87 -12.04 -13.31 4.28
CA ARG A 87 -10.96 -13.95 3.50
C ARG A 87 -9.76 -14.32 4.38
N LEU A 88 -9.43 -13.48 5.35
CA LEU A 88 -8.38 -13.78 6.32
C LEU A 88 -8.76 -14.94 7.24
N ALA A 89 -10.02 -15.04 7.66
CA ALA A 89 -10.53 -16.17 8.43
C ALA A 89 -10.53 -17.46 7.60
N GLU A 90 -10.97 -17.41 6.33
CA GLU A 90 -10.86 -18.53 5.40
C GLU A 90 -9.42 -19.03 5.28
N ILE A 91 -8.45 -18.13 5.15
CA ILE A 91 -7.03 -18.46 5.06
C ILE A 91 -6.49 -19.01 6.39
N ALA A 92 -6.89 -18.42 7.52
CA ALA A 92 -6.42 -18.79 8.85
C ALA A 92 -6.99 -20.14 9.34
N PHE A 93 -8.22 -20.47 8.94
CA PHE A 93 -8.94 -21.67 9.38
C PHE A 93 -9.11 -22.74 8.29
N ALA A 94 -8.56 -22.51 7.08
CA ALA A 94 -8.48 -23.55 6.06
C ALA A 94 -7.75 -24.77 6.63
N PRO A 95 -8.22 -26.01 6.33
CA PRO A 95 -7.55 -27.23 6.74
C PRO A 95 -6.08 -27.18 6.31
N ILE A 96 -5.20 -27.26 7.31
CA ILE A 96 -3.75 -27.06 7.19
C ILE A 96 -3.17 -28.26 6.41
N ALA A 97 -3.33 -28.24 5.10
CA ALA A 97 -2.48 -29.02 4.20
C ALA A 97 -1.19 -28.19 3.99
N ASP A 98 -0.35 -28.21 5.02
CA ASP A 98 1.12 -28.13 4.93
C ASP A 98 1.69 -27.05 3.98
N LYS A 99 1.37 -25.78 4.23
CA LYS A 99 1.98 -24.66 3.51
C LYS A 99 2.69 -23.71 4.47
N PRO A 100 4.03 -23.73 4.57
CA PRO A 100 4.79 -22.74 5.34
C PRO A 100 4.44 -21.30 4.94
N THR A 101 3.98 -21.08 3.71
CA THR A 101 3.47 -19.79 3.21
C THR A 101 2.33 -19.21 4.05
N LEU A 102 1.43 -20.04 4.60
CA LEU A 102 0.28 -19.57 5.39
C LEU A 102 0.72 -18.97 6.73
N LYS A 103 1.70 -19.60 7.40
CA LYS A 103 2.29 -19.06 8.64
C LYS A 103 2.96 -17.71 8.40
N HIS A 104 3.70 -17.56 7.30
CA HIS A 104 4.34 -16.30 6.95
C HIS A 104 3.33 -15.19 6.63
N GLN A 105 2.23 -15.51 5.94
CA GLN A 105 1.17 -14.55 5.63
C GLN A 105 0.44 -14.06 6.89
N LEU A 106 0.12 -14.95 7.82
CA LEU A 106 -0.52 -14.59 9.09
C LEU A 106 0.40 -13.73 9.98
N VAL A 107 1.70 -14.06 10.03
CA VAL A 107 2.69 -13.28 10.78
C VAL A 107 2.86 -11.88 10.17
N ALA A 108 2.95 -11.77 8.84
CA ALA A 108 3.08 -10.49 8.14
C ALA A 108 1.86 -9.59 8.39
N LEU A 109 0.66 -10.16 8.37
CA LEU A 109 -0.56 -9.43 8.69
C LEU A 109 -0.59 -8.95 10.16
N GLY A 110 -0.23 -9.82 11.10
CA GLY A 110 -0.19 -9.45 12.51
C GLY A 110 0.84 -8.35 12.82
N GLN A 111 1.93 -8.28 12.05
CA GLN A 111 2.90 -7.18 12.13
C GLN A 111 2.35 -5.87 11.52
N LEU A 112 1.70 -5.94 10.35
CA LEU A 112 1.08 -4.77 9.71
C LEU A 112 -0.03 -4.14 10.56
N THR A 113 -0.79 -4.97 11.25
CA THR A 113 -1.87 -4.55 12.16
C THR A 113 -1.39 -4.20 13.57
N ARG A 114 -0.08 -4.29 13.83
CA ARG A 114 0.56 -4.10 15.15
C ARG A 114 0.01 -5.02 16.25
N PHE A 115 -0.60 -6.14 15.87
CA PHE A 115 -1.03 -7.17 16.81
C PHE A 115 0.16 -7.89 17.44
N PHE A 116 1.29 -7.94 16.71
CA PHE A 116 2.57 -8.43 17.21
C PHE A 116 3.64 -7.33 17.10
N ALA A 117 4.46 -7.17 18.14
CA ALA A 117 5.67 -6.37 18.04
C ALA A 117 6.67 -7.06 17.08
N PRO A 118 7.38 -6.31 16.23
CA PRO A 118 8.41 -6.91 15.37
C PRO A 118 9.46 -7.57 16.27
N SER A 119 9.55 -8.90 16.18
CA SER A 119 10.57 -9.66 16.89
C SER A 119 11.84 -9.62 16.05
N ARG A 120 12.92 -9.08 16.61
CA ARG A 120 14.24 -9.13 15.97
C ARG A 120 14.70 -10.58 15.98
N VAL A 121 14.69 -11.22 14.81
CA VAL A 121 15.26 -12.57 14.65
C VAL A 121 16.73 -12.39 14.28
N GLU A 122 17.63 -12.73 15.20
CA GLU A 122 19.05 -12.88 14.87
C GLU A 122 19.21 -14.20 14.11
N LEU A 123 19.46 -14.10 12.82
CA LEU A 123 19.79 -15.26 11.98
C LEU A 123 21.22 -15.69 12.33
N SER A 124 21.38 -16.53 13.35
CA SER A 124 22.62 -17.22 13.63
C SER A 124 22.62 -18.56 12.89
N GLY A 125 23.31 -18.59 11.76
CA GLY A 125 23.52 -19.78 10.96
C GLY A 125 24.54 -19.47 9.87
N SER A 126 25.45 -20.41 9.60
CA SER A 126 26.31 -20.32 8.43
C SER A 126 25.42 -20.48 7.20
N VAL A 127 25.27 -19.42 6.41
CA VAL A 127 24.71 -19.53 5.07
C VAL A 127 25.70 -20.34 4.24
N THR A 128 25.45 -21.64 4.10
CA THR A 128 26.06 -22.40 3.01
C THR A 128 25.45 -21.84 1.74
N MET A 129 26.28 -21.14 0.95
CA MET A 129 25.93 -20.76 -0.40
C MET A 129 25.54 -22.04 -1.12
N ILE A 130 24.25 -22.21 -1.38
CA ILE A 130 23.77 -23.33 -2.18
C ILE A 130 24.34 -23.09 -3.57
N ASP A 131 25.21 -23.99 -4.04
CA ASP A 131 25.77 -23.94 -5.39
C ASP A 131 24.61 -23.80 -6.39
N PRO A 132 24.47 -22.63 -7.05
CA PRO A 132 23.36 -22.38 -7.97
C PRO A 132 23.29 -23.41 -9.09
N ASP A 133 24.45 -23.96 -9.48
CA ASP A 133 24.54 -24.96 -10.54
C ASP A 133 24.15 -26.35 -10.05
N ALA A 134 24.32 -26.66 -8.76
CA ALA A 134 23.78 -27.87 -8.14
C ALA A 134 22.24 -27.84 -8.12
N VAL A 135 21.64 -26.70 -7.75
CA VAL A 135 20.17 -26.53 -7.75
C VAL A 135 19.62 -26.64 -9.16
N ARG A 136 20.28 -26.01 -10.14
CA ARG A 136 19.87 -26.09 -11.55
C ARG A 136 19.92 -27.53 -12.08
N ARG A 137 20.96 -28.29 -11.73
CA ARG A 137 21.09 -29.71 -12.10
C ARG A 137 20.00 -30.57 -11.46
N GLU A 138 19.71 -30.37 -10.17
CA GLU A 138 18.65 -31.12 -9.49
C GLU A 138 17.26 -30.80 -10.07
N LEU A 139 17.00 -29.53 -10.37
CA LEU A 139 15.76 -29.09 -11.00
C LEU A 139 15.60 -29.70 -12.40
N ALA A 140 16.66 -29.68 -13.23
CA ALA A 140 16.65 -30.29 -14.54
C ALA A 140 16.35 -31.80 -14.47
N ALA A 141 16.99 -32.52 -13.55
CA ALA A 141 16.75 -33.95 -13.36
C ALA A 141 15.31 -34.26 -12.90
N LYS A 142 14.71 -33.40 -12.06
CA LYS A 142 13.31 -33.53 -11.64
C LYS A 142 12.34 -33.28 -12.81
N LEU A 143 12.64 -32.31 -13.67
CA LEU A 143 11.83 -32.02 -14.87
C LEU A 143 11.90 -33.16 -15.89
N GLU A 144 13.07 -33.79 -16.08
CA GLU A 144 13.19 -34.95 -16.96
C GLU A 144 12.41 -36.16 -16.45
N ARG A 145 12.45 -36.43 -15.14
CA ARG A 145 11.64 -37.49 -14.53
C ARG A 145 10.15 -37.25 -14.74
N LEU A 146 9.70 -36.01 -14.60
CA LEU A 146 8.30 -35.65 -14.86
C LEU A 146 7.92 -35.85 -16.33
N ALA A 147 8.81 -35.50 -17.27
CA ALA A 147 8.60 -35.71 -18.70
C ALA A 147 8.49 -37.20 -19.07
N GLN A 148 9.24 -38.08 -18.39
CA GLN A 148 9.21 -39.53 -18.61
C GLN A 148 7.99 -40.23 -17.98
N THR A 149 7.25 -39.55 -17.09
CA THR A 149 6.05 -40.10 -16.42
C THR A 149 4.74 -39.81 -17.15
N VAL A 150 4.76 -39.19 -18.32
CA VAL A 150 3.55 -39.02 -19.15
C VAL A 150 3.35 -40.29 -19.98
N PRO A 151 2.35 -41.16 -19.68
CA PRO A 151 2.11 -42.34 -20.49
C PRO A 151 1.65 -41.93 -21.89
N SER A 152 2.27 -42.53 -22.91
CA SER A 152 1.87 -42.40 -24.32
C SER A 152 0.45 -42.96 -24.51
N SER A 153 -0.56 -42.13 -24.29
CA SER A 153 -1.91 -42.38 -24.81
C SER A 153 -1.94 -41.88 -26.26
N GLY A 154 -1.42 -42.72 -27.16
CA GLY A 154 -1.71 -42.59 -28.60
C GLY A 154 -3.14 -43.06 -28.86
N PRO A 155 -3.88 -42.42 -29.79
CA PRO A 155 -5.31 -42.62 -29.95
C PRO A 155 -5.63 -43.98 -30.58
N ASP A 156 -6.79 -44.49 -30.17
CA ASP A 156 -7.39 -45.79 -30.46
C ASP A 156 -7.23 -46.30 -31.90
N SER A 157 -7.01 -47.62 -32.01
CA SER A 157 -7.35 -48.45 -33.17
C SER A 157 -7.78 -49.84 -32.71
#